data_AF-A0A229GM89-F1
#
_entry.id   AF-A0A229GM89-F1
#
_cell.length_a   1.000
_cell.length_b   1.000
_cell.length_c   1.000
_cell.angle_alpha   90.00
_cell.angle_beta   90.00
_cell.angle_gamma   90.00
#
_symmetry.space_group_name_H-M   'P 1'
#
loop_
_entity.id
_entity.type
_entity.pdbx_description
1 polymer ?
#
loop_
_entity_poly.entity_id
_entity_poly.type
_entity_poly.pdbx_seq_one_letter_code
_entity_poly.pdbx_strand_id
1 'polypeptide(L)'
;MTLVVERRLGALPASAEFLRRLDVAGIIDELCPIRDVAHVTHGQVIEVLVANRLAVPTSMVRVGDWARVWAVEEVFGVDPGFLNDDRLARALDAIAPQLEQS
;
A
#
# COMPACT_ATOMS: atom_id res chain seq x y z
N MET A 1 13.07 -27.17 -11.50
CA MET A 1 14.08 -26.26 -10.94
C MET A 1 13.33 -25.03 -10.46
N THR A 2 13.06 -24.92 -9.16
CA THR A 2 12.31 -23.78 -8.61
C THR A 2 13.24 -22.57 -8.61
N LEU A 3 12.88 -21.51 -9.33
CA LEU A 3 13.63 -20.25 -9.26
C LEU A 3 13.38 -19.66 -7.87
N VAL A 4 14.44 -19.48 -7.08
CA VAL A 4 14.38 -18.73 -5.84
C VAL A 4 14.26 -17.26 -6.21
N VAL A 5 13.16 -16.62 -5.83
CA VAL A 5 12.97 -15.18 -5.98
C VAL A 5 13.40 -14.53 -4.68
N GLU A 6 14.42 -13.68 -4.73
CA GLU A 6 14.88 -12.90 -3.58
C GLU A 6 14.13 -11.56 -3.53
N ARG A 7 13.60 -11.20 -2.37
CA ARG A 7 12.96 -9.89 -2.14
C ARG A 7 13.56 -9.19 -0.92
N ARG A 8 13.60 -7.85 -0.97
CA ARG A 8 14.09 -7.03 0.14
C ARG A 8 13.01 -6.84 1.20
N LEU A 9 13.30 -7.22 2.45
CA LEU A 9 12.43 -6.95 3.60
C LEU A 9 12.60 -5.51 4.11
N GLY A 10 13.84 -5.10 4.38
CA GLY A 10 14.17 -3.82 5.02
C GLY A 10 13.29 -3.55 6.25
N ALA A 11 12.71 -2.34 6.34
CA ALA A 11 11.84 -1.96 7.46
C ALA A 11 10.37 -2.37 7.28
N LEU A 12 9.98 -3.03 6.18
CA LEU A 12 8.57 -3.29 5.87
C LEU A 12 7.81 -4.06 6.96
N PRO A 13 8.36 -5.13 7.57
CA PRO A 13 7.63 -5.84 8.63
C PRO A 13 7.34 -4.94 9.84
N ALA A 14 8.28 -4.08 10.21
CA ALA A 14 8.09 -3.13 11.30
C ALA A 14 7.03 -2.08 10.93
N SER A 15 7.11 -1.50 9.72
CA SER A 15 6.10 -0.55 9.24
C SER A 15 4.70 -1.17 9.22
N ALA A 16 4.55 -2.37 8.66
CA ALA A 16 3.27 -3.06 8.59
C ALA A 16 2.69 -3.36 9.97
N GLU A 17 3.54 -3.72 10.93
CA GLU A 17 3.10 -3.94 12.30
C GLU A 17 2.54 -2.67 12.95
N PHE A 18 3.22 -1.54 12.78
CA PHE A 18 2.70 -0.26 13.30
C PHE A 18 1.43 0.19 12.59
N LEU A 19 1.34 0.03 11.26
CA LEU A 19 0.17 0.41 10.48
C LEU A 19 -1.07 -0.39 10.88
N ARG A 20 -0.93 -1.71 11.05
CA ARG A 20 -2.02 -2.57 11.57
C ARG A 20 -2.45 -2.20 12.97
N ARG A 21 -1.49 -1.91 13.87
CA ARG A 21 -1.80 -1.50 15.26
C ARG A 21 -2.52 -0.15 15.34
N LEU A 22 -2.28 0.72 14.37
CA LEU A 22 -2.99 2.00 14.22
C LEU A 22 -4.30 1.87 13.42
N ASP A 23 -4.60 0.68 12.92
CA ASP A 23 -5.76 0.39 12.07
C ASP A 23 -5.90 1.33 10.87
N VAL A 24 -4.77 1.65 10.22
CA VAL A 24 -4.75 2.61 9.11
C VAL A 24 -5.65 2.13 7.97
N ALA A 25 -5.57 0.86 7.58
CA ALA A 25 -6.43 0.34 6.52
C ALA A 25 -7.91 0.40 6.90
N GLY A 26 -8.29 0.01 8.12
CA GLY A 26 -9.68 0.03 8.58
C GLY A 26 -10.27 1.44 8.59
N ILE A 27 -9.54 2.42 9.13
CA ILE A 27 -9.96 3.83 9.15
C ILE A 27 -10.18 4.38 7.74
N ILE A 28 -9.24 4.11 6.83
CA ILE A 28 -9.36 4.58 5.44
C ILE A 28 -10.52 3.88 4.73
N ASP A 29 -10.71 2.59 4.94
CA ASP A 29 -11.80 1.84 4.30
C ASP A 29 -13.18 2.25 4.84
N GLU A 30 -13.29 2.67 6.10
CA GLU A 30 -14.50 3.27 6.67
C GLU A 30 -14.81 4.63 6.03
N LEU A 31 -13.80 5.51 5.90
CA LEU A 31 -13.97 6.85 5.35
C LEU A 31 -14.14 6.86 3.82
N CYS A 32 -13.51 5.91 3.14
CA CYS A 32 -13.37 5.87 1.68
C CYS A 32 -13.71 4.47 1.15
N PRO A 33 -14.96 3.98 1.30
CA PRO A 33 -15.32 2.63 0.93
C PRO A 33 -15.16 2.40 -0.59
N ILE A 34 -14.66 1.21 -0.95
CA ILE A 34 -14.62 0.71 -2.32
C ILE A 34 -15.64 -0.42 -2.50
N ARG A 35 -16.00 -0.74 -3.73
CA ARG A 35 -16.88 -1.88 -4.03
C ARG A 35 -16.21 -3.20 -3.63
N ASP A 36 -16.99 -4.13 -3.07
CA ASP A 36 -16.53 -5.46 -2.60
C ASP A 36 -15.86 -6.33 -3.68
N VAL A 37 -16.00 -5.98 -4.96
CA VAL A 37 -15.35 -6.67 -6.08
C VAL A 37 -13.91 -6.20 -6.34
N ALA A 38 -13.42 -5.20 -5.59
CA ALA A 38 -12.06 -4.70 -5.74
C ALA A 38 -11.05 -5.67 -5.12
N HIS A 39 -10.00 -6.01 -5.87
CA HIS A 39 -8.92 -6.89 -5.38
C HIS A 39 -8.10 -6.31 -4.22
N VAL A 40 -8.07 -4.98 -4.09
CA VAL A 40 -7.31 -4.25 -3.07
C VAL A 40 -8.12 -3.03 -2.66
N THR A 41 -8.24 -2.78 -1.36
CA THR A 41 -8.97 -1.65 -0.79
C THR A 41 -8.16 -0.35 -0.83
N HIS A 42 -8.78 0.79 -0.57
CA HIS A 42 -8.05 2.05 -0.46
C HIS A 42 -7.11 2.03 0.74
N GLY A 43 -7.54 1.49 1.87
CA GLY A 43 -6.73 1.31 3.07
C GLY A 43 -5.47 0.51 2.82
N GLN A 44 -5.57 -0.64 2.14
CA GLN A 44 -4.41 -1.45 1.76
C GLN A 44 -3.45 -0.68 0.84
N VAL A 45 -3.96 0.11 -0.12
CA VAL A 45 -3.11 0.94 -0.99
C VAL A 45 -2.36 2.00 -0.17
N ILE A 46 -3.02 2.63 0.81
CA ILE A 46 -2.40 3.65 1.65
C ILE A 46 -1.34 3.08 2.58
N GLU A 47 -1.58 1.92 3.20
CA GLU A 47 -0.56 1.27 4.02
C GLU A 47 0.73 1.02 3.23
N VAL A 48 0.60 0.52 2.00
CA VAL A 48 1.74 0.29 1.12
C VAL A 48 2.41 1.60 0.70
N LEU A 49 1.65 2.67 0.46
CA LEU A 49 2.22 3.99 0.15
C LEU A 49 2.99 4.60 1.33
N VAL A 50 2.47 4.49 2.55
CA VAL A 50 3.17 4.92 3.75
C VAL A 50 4.47 4.12 3.92
N ALA A 51 4.40 2.80 3.78
CA ALA A 51 5.57 1.94 3.85
C ALA A 51 6.61 2.24 2.76
N ASN A 52 6.16 2.51 1.53
CA ASN A 52 7.01 2.95 0.43
C ASN A 52 7.74 4.24 0.77
N ARG A 53 7.05 5.25 1.30
CA ARG A 53 7.65 6.53 1.69
C ARG A 53 8.67 6.39 2.82
N LEU A 54 8.40 5.53 3.79
CA LEU A 54 9.33 5.24 4.89
C LEU A 54 10.58 4.50 4.40
N ALA A 55 10.44 3.60 3.43
CA ALA A 55 11.54 2.81 2.88
C ALA A 55 12.37 3.57 1.82
N VAL A 56 11.72 4.41 1.01
CA VAL A 56 12.33 5.15 -0.10
C VAL A 56 11.77 6.58 -0.12
N PRO A 57 12.44 7.55 0.54
CA PRO A 57 11.90 8.89 0.76
C PRO A 57 11.69 9.73 -0.50
N THR A 58 12.23 9.36 -1.67
CA THR A 58 12.44 10.27 -2.80
C THR A 58 11.33 10.38 -3.86
N SER A 59 10.38 9.44 -4.03
CA SER A 59 9.14 9.72 -4.79
C SER A 59 8.16 8.55 -4.83
N MET A 60 6.84 8.84 -4.86
CA MET A 60 5.74 7.89 -5.12
C MET A 60 5.67 7.47 -6.60
N VAL A 61 6.82 7.28 -7.25
CA VAL A 61 6.92 6.97 -8.68
C VAL A 61 7.23 5.49 -8.83
N ARG A 62 6.42 4.80 -9.64
CA ARG A 62 6.59 3.37 -9.94
C ARG A 62 6.57 2.49 -8.68
N VAL A 63 5.62 2.75 -7.78
CA VAL A 63 5.45 1.97 -6.53
C VAL A 63 5.27 0.48 -6.81
N GLY A 64 4.57 0.12 -7.89
CA GLY A 64 4.48 -1.28 -8.33
C GLY A 64 5.84 -1.92 -8.63
N ASP A 65 6.78 -1.20 -9.23
CA ASP A 65 8.12 -1.74 -9.52
C ASP A 65 8.97 -1.84 -8.26
N TRP A 66 8.85 -0.89 -7.35
CA TRP A 66 9.41 -1.01 -6.02
C TRP A 66 8.86 -2.26 -5.29
N ALA A 67 7.54 -2.45 -5.32
CA ALA A 67 6.86 -3.58 -4.68
C ALA A 67 7.21 -4.95 -5.27
N ARG A 68 7.66 -5.02 -6.53
CA ARG A 68 8.19 -6.28 -7.10
C ARG A 68 9.54 -6.67 -6.51
N VAL A 69 10.39 -5.70 -6.18
CA VAL A 69 11.74 -5.92 -5.64
C VAL A 69 11.74 -6.08 -4.12
N TRP A 70 10.71 -5.56 -3.46
CA TRP A 70 10.52 -5.62 -2.02
C TRP A 70 9.45 -6.65 -1.63
N ALA A 71 9.49 -7.11 -0.38
CA ALA A 71 8.56 -8.13 0.14
C ALA A 71 7.15 -7.56 0.44
N VAL A 72 6.58 -6.78 -0.47
CA VAL A 72 5.28 -6.10 -0.25
C VAL A 72 4.14 -7.10 -0.22
N GLU A 73 4.13 -8.05 -1.15
CA GLU A 73 3.11 -9.09 -1.23
C GLU A 73 3.12 -9.96 0.03
N GLU A 74 4.31 -10.35 0.48
CA GLU A 74 4.49 -11.19 1.65
C GLU A 74 4.17 -10.47 2.98
N VAL A 75 4.35 -9.15 3.04
CA VAL A 75 4.16 -8.37 4.27
C VAL A 75 2.76 -7.75 4.38
N PHE A 76 2.19 -7.30 3.25
CA PHE A 76 0.91 -6.59 3.19
C PHE A 76 -0.22 -7.39 2.53
N GLY A 77 0.09 -8.54 1.89
CA GLY A 77 -0.91 -9.31 1.14
C GLY A 77 -1.38 -8.63 -0.14
N VAL A 78 -0.63 -7.63 -0.64
CA VAL A 78 -0.98 -6.85 -1.82
C VAL A 78 -0.08 -7.24 -2.99
N ASP A 79 -0.68 -7.80 -4.05
CA ASP A 79 0.03 -8.10 -5.30
C ASP A 79 0.57 -6.79 -5.92
N PRO A 80 1.89 -6.72 -6.24
CA PRO A 80 2.50 -5.55 -6.86
C PRO A 80 1.83 -5.08 -8.16
N GLY A 81 1.17 -5.98 -8.89
CA GLY A 81 0.40 -5.69 -10.10
C GLY A 81 -0.82 -4.80 -9.86
N PHE A 82 -1.34 -4.75 -8.63
CA PHE A 82 -2.42 -3.83 -8.28
C PHE A 82 -1.91 -2.42 -7.91
N LEU A 83 -0.61 -2.24 -7.64
CA LEU A 83 0.00 -0.98 -7.24
C LEU A 83 0.42 -0.11 -8.45
N ASN A 84 -0.43 -0.05 -9.46
CA ASN A 84 -0.24 0.83 -10.62
C ASN A 84 -0.70 2.26 -10.31
N ASP A 85 -0.14 3.23 -11.02
CA ASP A 85 -0.37 4.67 -10.76
C ASP A 85 -1.85 5.05 -10.78
N ASP A 86 -2.66 4.41 -11.63
CA ASP A 86 -4.11 4.62 -11.71
C ASP A 86 -4.83 4.18 -10.42
N ARG A 87 -4.46 3.03 -9.83
CA ARG A 87 -5.01 2.62 -8.53
C ARG A 87 -4.55 3.53 -7.40
N LEU A 88 -3.28 3.94 -7.40
CA LEU A 88 -2.75 4.87 -6.41
C LEU A 88 -3.48 6.22 -6.47
N ALA A 89 -3.66 6.75 -7.68
CA ALA A 89 -4.39 8.00 -7.92
C ALA A 89 -5.82 7.91 -7.40
N ARG A 90 -6.56 6.84 -7.72
CA ARG A 90 -7.92 6.66 -7.19
C ARG A 90 -7.99 6.62 -5.66
N ALA A 91 -7.05 5.94 -5.01
CA ALA A 91 -7.02 5.89 -3.56
C ALA A 91 -6.77 7.28 -2.94
N LEU A 92 -5.84 8.05 -3.54
CA LEU A 92 -5.57 9.42 -3.11
C LEU A 92 -6.75 10.37 -3.39
N ASP A 93 -7.38 10.24 -4.55
CA ASP A 93 -8.57 11.01 -4.93
C ASP A 93 -9.76 10.73 -3.99
N ALA A 94 -9.90 9.48 -3.51
CA ALA A 94 -10.94 9.12 -2.56
C ALA A 94 -10.71 9.76 -1.18
N ILE A 95 -9.45 9.92 -0.76
CA ILE A 95 -9.08 10.48 0.54
C ILE A 95 -9.09 12.01 0.54
N ALA A 96 -8.76 12.66 -0.58
CA ALA A 96 -8.63 14.10 -0.65
C ALA A 96 -9.84 14.87 -0.06
N PRO A 97 -11.11 14.51 -0.32
CA PRO A 97 -12.27 15.18 0.28
C PRO A 97 -12.41 15.01 1.80
N GLN A 98 -11.79 13.99 2.40
CA GLN A 98 -11.86 13.74 3.85
C GLN A 98 -10.92 14.66 4.64
N LEU A 99 -9.89 15.22 3.99
CA LEU A 99 -8.92 16.11 4.63
C LEU A 99 -9.51 17.48 4.99
N GLU A 100 -10.53 17.93 4.26
CA GLU A 100 -11.20 19.22 4.49
C GLU A 100 -12.18 19.18 5.66
N GLN A 101 -12.50 17.98 6.15
CA GLN A 101 -13.47 17.75 7.24
C GLN A 101 -12.80 17.55 8.61
N SER A 102 -11.46 17.52 8.65
CA SER A 102 -10.64 17.27 9.86
C SER A 102 -10.15 18.54 10.54
#